data_AF-A0A949BLB2-F1
#
_entry.id   AF-A0A949BLB2-F1
#
_cell.length_a   1.000
_cell.length_b   1.000
_cell.length_c   1.000
_cell.angle_alpha   90.00
_cell.angle_beta   90.00
_cell.angle_gamma   90.00
#
_symmetry.space_group_name_H-M   'P 1'
#
loop_
_entity.id
_entity.type
_entity.pdbx_description
1 polymer ?
#
loop_
_entity_poly.entity_id
_entity_poly.type
_entity_poly.pdbx_seq_one_letter_code
_entity_poly.pdbx_strand_id
1 'polypeptide(L)'
;MIVLDRNDIQTYSCIVKAESRCVLEAENVFKKQEIEKHEEQIDKYSKPFDKNFQTIQRLISIKDARLEPGWDGKDARPVSLISFKNAVIFLLSVPERFASPSPGVCANGQITLEWRRQDGRLLSLAFDEKDQVNYIAFLPDGEMLGGTRPVVLGYNEPLIDFLKKVS
;
A
#
# COMPACT_ATOMS: atom_id res chain seq x y z
N MET A 1 51.31 45.76 20.39
CA MET A 1 50.34 45.99 19.31
C MET A 1 50.90 45.34 18.07
N ILE A 2 50.43 44.15 17.70
CA ILE A 2 50.96 43.41 16.55
C ILE A 2 50.24 43.94 15.30
N VAL A 3 50.98 44.60 14.41
CA VAL A 3 50.48 45.07 13.11
C VAL A 3 50.77 43.96 12.11
N LEU A 4 49.72 43.26 11.66
CA LEU A 4 49.85 42.25 10.61
C LEU A 4 49.95 42.94 9.24
N ASP A 5 50.88 42.49 8.39
CA ASP A 5 51.08 43.02 7.04
C ASP A 5 49.87 42.68 6.13
N ARG A 6 49.58 43.53 5.14
CA ARG A 6 48.48 43.32 4.18
C ARG A 6 48.62 42.00 3.41
N ASN A 7 49.86 41.53 3.19
CA ASN A 7 50.12 40.23 2.56
C ASN A 7 49.72 39.04 3.45
N ASP A 8 49.84 39.17 4.78
CA ASP A 8 49.39 38.13 5.71
C ASP A 8 47.86 38.05 5.72
N ILE A 9 47.17 39.20 5.75
CA ILE A 9 45.69 39.25 5.73
C ILE A 9 45.11 38.61 4.47
N GLN A 10 45.76 38.82 3.31
CA GLN A 10 45.31 38.23 2.05
C GLN A 10 45.53 36.72 2.01
N THR A 11 46.65 36.24 2.58
CA THR A 11 46.94 34.81 2.70
C THR A 11 45.96 34.11 3.64
N TYR A 12 45.68 34.69 4.81
CA TYR A 12 44.67 34.15 5.74
C TYR A 12 43.26 34.15 5.12
N SER A 13 42.89 35.17 4.34
CA SER A 13 41.58 35.20 3.65
C SER A 13 41.44 34.08 2.61
N CYS A 14 42.52 33.77 1.88
CA CYS A 14 42.54 32.67 0.92
C CYS A 14 42.43 31.29 1.60
N ILE A 15 43.11 31.10 2.73
CA ILE A 15 43.06 29.86 3.51
C ILE A 15 41.65 29.62 4.07
N VAL A 16 41.06 30.62 4.72
CA VAL A 16 39.69 30.49 5.29
C VAL A 16 38.65 30.23 4.19
N LYS A 17 38.80 30.86 3.02
CA LYS A 17 37.90 30.61 1.86
C LYS A 17 38.09 29.22 1.26
N ALA A 18 39.32 28.71 1.20
CA ALA A 18 39.61 27.37 0.72
C ALA A 18 39.08 26.30 1.69
N GLU A 19 39.28 26.48 2.99
CA GLU A 19 38.74 25.60 4.02
C GLU A 19 37.21 25.59 4.03
N SER A 20 36.57 26.77 3.92
CA SER A 20 35.11 26.87 3.83
C SER A 20 34.55 26.16 2.59
N ARG A 21 35.28 26.21 1.46
CA ARG A 21 34.87 25.53 0.23
C ARG A 21 35.03 24.00 0.35
N CYS A 22 36.14 23.53 0.91
CA CYS A 22 36.36 22.10 1.16
C CYS A 22 35.33 21.50 2.12
N VAL A 23 34.94 22.23 3.17
CA VAL A 23 33.90 21.78 4.11
C VAL A 23 32.53 21.69 3.42
N LEU A 24 32.14 22.69 2.63
CA LEU A 24 30.87 22.67 1.89
C LEU A 24 30.83 21.57 0.83
N GLU A 25 31.95 21.30 0.15
CA GLU A 25 32.04 20.20 -0.83
C GLU A 25 31.93 18.83 -0.14
N ALA A 26 32.58 18.65 1.02
CA ALA A 26 32.49 17.42 1.80
C ALA A 26 31.07 17.16 2.34
N GLU A 27 30.38 18.19 2.85
CA GLU A 27 28.99 18.08 3.31
C GLU A 27 28.02 17.72 2.18
N ASN A 28 28.22 18.26 0.98
CA ASN A 28 27.39 17.96 -0.18
C ASN A 28 27.60 16.53 -0.69
N VAL A 29 28.83 16.02 -0.66
CA VAL A 29 29.12 14.62 -1.01
C VAL A 29 28.49 13.66 -0.01
N PHE A 30 28.55 13.99 1.29
CA PHE A 30 27.93 13.16 2.33
C PHE A 30 26.40 13.10 2.20
N LYS A 31 25.75 14.24 1.99
CA LYS A 31 24.30 14.31 1.74
C LYS A 31 23.89 13.54 0.48
N LYS A 32 24.68 13.62 -0.59
CA LYS A 32 24.39 12.89 -1.84
C LYS A 32 24.48 11.38 -1.64
N GLN A 33 25.48 10.89 -0.90
CA GLN A 33 25.61 9.47 -0.59
C GLN A 33 24.48 8.94 0.32
N GLU A 34 23.98 9.74 1.25
CA GLU A 34 22.81 9.36 2.06
C GLU A 34 21.51 9.31 1.25
N ILE A 35 21.33 10.23 0.30
CA ILE A 35 20.17 10.24 -0.61
C ILE A 35 20.19 9.03 -1.54
N GLU A 36 21.33 8.72 -2.18
CA GLU A 36 21.45 7.56 -3.08
C GLU A 36 21.19 6.24 -2.34
N LYS A 37 21.66 6.11 -1.08
CA LYS A 37 21.33 4.95 -0.22
C LYS A 37 19.84 4.88 0.14
N HIS A 38 19.18 6.01 0.36
CA HIS A 38 17.74 6.05 0.62
C HIS A 38 16.93 5.72 -0.64
N GLU A 39 17.35 6.21 -1.82
CA GLU A 39 16.69 5.91 -3.09
C GLU A 39 16.82 4.43 -3.48
N GLU A 40 17.98 3.79 -3.26
CA GLU A 40 18.14 2.34 -3.44
C GLU A 40 17.24 1.54 -2.50
N GLN A 41 17.05 2.00 -1.26
CA GLN A 41 16.11 1.38 -0.35
C GLN A 41 14.66 1.58 -0.81
N ILE A 42 14.29 2.77 -1.26
CA ILE A 42 12.95 3.06 -1.79
C ILE A 42 12.66 2.19 -3.03
N ASP A 43 13.61 2.05 -3.96
CA ASP A 43 13.44 1.20 -5.16
C ASP A 43 13.32 -0.30 -4.80
N LYS A 44 14.08 -0.74 -3.79
CA LYS A 44 13.98 -2.11 -3.23
C LYS A 44 12.61 -2.38 -2.58
N TYR A 45 11.98 -1.37 -1.98
CA TYR A 45 10.63 -1.47 -1.40
C TYR A 45 9.49 -1.04 -2.36
N SER A 46 9.82 -0.46 -3.52
CA SER A 46 8.85 -0.01 -4.53
C SER A 46 8.44 -1.12 -5.50
N LYS A 47 9.37 -2.01 -5.85
CA LYS A 47 9.17 -3.10 -6.83
C LYS A 47 8.22 -4.26 -6.43
N PRO A 48 7.94 -4.58 -5.14
CA PRO A 48 7.06 -5.70 -4.80
C PRO A 48 5.56 -5.43 -5.06
N PHE A 49 5.11 -4.18 -5.09
CA PHE A 49 3.69 -3.83 -4.95
C PHE A 49 2.76 -4.11 -6.14
N ASP A 50 3.23 -4.65 -7.26
CA ASP A 50 2.56 -4.42 -8.55
C ASP A 50 1.13 -4.98 -8.65
N LYS A 51 0.87 -6.23 -8.23
CA LYS A 51 -0.44 -6.87 -8.44
C LYS A 51 -1.53 -6.36 -7.47
N ASN A 52 -1.19 -6.23 -6.19
CA ASN A 52 -2.12 -5.66 -5.21
C ASN A 52 -2.33 -4.17 -5.48
N PHE A 53 -1.31 -3.45 -5.95
CA PHE A 53 -1.45 -2.07 -6.38
C PHE A 53 -2.39 -1.93 -7.57
N GLN A 54 -2.27 -2.77 -8.61
CA GLN A 54 -3.23 -2.79 -9.73
C GLN A 54 -4.66 -3.07 -9.26
N THR A 55 -4.83 -3.95 -8.26
CA THR A 55 -6.13 -4.23 -7.65
C THR A 55 -6.68 -3.03 -6.88
N ILE A 56 -5.82 -2.31 -6.15
CA ILE A 56 -6.19 -1.07 -5.46
C ILE A 56 -6.57 0.03 -6.46
N GLN A 57 -5.83 0.19 -7.56
CA GLN A 57 -6.18 1.11 -8.64
C GLN A 57 -7.57 0.78 -9.21
N ARG A 58 -7.85 -0.51 -9.43
CA ARG A 58 -9.17 -0.97 -9.86
C ARG A 58 -10.26 -0.67 -8.83
N LEU A 59 -9.99 -0.82 -7.53
CA LEU A 59 -10.91 -0.43 -6.47
C LEU A 59 -11.20 1.08 -6.48
N ILE A 60 -10.19 1.91 -6.70
CA ILE A 60 -10.34 3.37 -6.81
C ILE A 60 -11.30 3.69 -7.97
N SER A 61 -11.04 3.14 -9.16
CA SER A 61 -11.92 3.33 -10.32
C SER A 61 -13.35 2.83 -10.05
N ILE A 62 -13.48 1.69 -9.35
CA ILE A 62 -14.77 1.12 -8.97
C ILE A 62 -15.54 2.05 -8.02
N LYS A 63 -14.86 2.59 -7.01
CA LYS A 63 -15.42 3.52 -6.02
C LYS A 63 -15.92 4.78 -6.72
N ASP A 64 -15.06 5.40 -7.54
CA ASP A 64 -15.36 6.67 -8.21
C ASP A 64 -16.53 6.54 -9.20
N ALA A 65 -16.67 5.39 -9.87
CA ALA A 65 -17.79 5.12 -10.76
C ALA A 65 -19.12 4.82 -10.05
N ARG A 66 -19.12 4.59 -8.73
CA ARG A 66 -20.28 4.11 -7.95
C ARG A 66 -20.54 4.97 -6.71
N LEU A 67 -20.27 6.27 -6.82
CA LEU A 67 -20.55 7.25 -5.78
C LEU A 67 -22.03 7.66 -5.72
N GLU A 68 -22.76 7.47 -6.82
CA GLU A 68 -24.17 7.82 -6.90
C GLU A 68 -25.08 6.62 -6.58
N PRO A 69 -26.21 6.83 -5.90
CA PRO A 69 -27.25 5.80 -5.75
C PRO A 69 -27.78 5.33 -7.11
N GLY A 70 -28.18 4.07 -7.18
CA GLY A 70 -28.75 3.45 -8.38
C GLY A 70 -27.77 3.24 -9.53
N TRP A 71 -26.46 3.16 -9.24
CA TRP A 71 -25.42 2.92 -10.24
C TRP A 71 -25.58 1.61 -11.03
N ASP A 72 -26.40 0.67 -10.54
CA ASP A 72 -26.75 -0.57 -11.21
C ASP A 72 -28.08 -0.49 -11.99
N GLY A 73 -28.70 0.68 -12.07
CA GLY A 73 -30.02 0.90 -12.66
C GLY A 73 -31.18 0.48 -11.76
N LYS A 74 -30.92 0.21 -10.47
CA LYS A 74 -31.93 -0.13 -9.44
C LYS A 74 -31.71 0.74 -8.20
N ASP A 75 -31.84 0.14 -7.02
CA ASP A 75 -31.72 0.82 -5.72
C ASP A 75 -30.34 0.61 -5.08
N ALA A 76 -29.28 0.40 -5.89
CA ALA A 76 -27.95 0.21 -5.33
C ALA A 76 -27.49 1.44 -4.53
N ARG A 77 -26.88 1.19 -3.39
CA ARG A 77 -26.31 2.25 -2.56
C ARG A 77 -24.95 2.68 -3.11
N PRO A 78 -24.54 3.94 -2.87
CA PRO A 78 -23.17 4.37 -3.07
C PRO A 78 -22.17 3.45 -2.38
N VAL A 79 -20.96 3.37 -2.93
CA VAL A 79 -19.86 2.65 -2.29
C VAL A 79 -19.56 3.26 -0.92
N SER A 80 -19.54 2.39 0.10
CA SER A 80 -19.21 2.76 1.46
C SER A 80 -17.72 3.07 1.60
N LEU A 81 -17.39 4.27 2.09
CA LEU A 81 -16.01 4.69 2.30
C LEU A 81 -15.29 3.83 3.35
N ILE A 82 -16.03 3.36 4.38
CA ILE A 82 -15.48 2.48 5.42
C ILE A 82 -15.12 1.12 4.80
N SER A 83 -16.05 0.55 4.03
CA SER A 83 -15.82 -0.71 3.32
C SER A 83 -14.63 -0.62 2.36
N PHE A 84 -14.54 0.47 1.59
CA PHE A 84 -13.42 0.75 0.70
C PHE A 84 -12.09 0.83 1.44
N LYS A 85 -12.02 1.63 2.52
CA LYS A 85 -10.83 1.76 3.37
C LYS A 85 -10.38 0.39 3.90
N ASN A 86 -11.31 -0.42 4.39
CA ASN A 86 -11.01 -1.73 4.96
C ASN A 86 -10.51 -2.73 3.90
N ALA A 87 -11.08 -2.71 2.70
CA ALA A 87 -10.60 -3.53 1.60
C ALA A 87 -9.18 -3.14 1.15
N VAL A 88 -8.86 -1.84 1.09
CA VAL A 88 -7.51 -1.34 0.76
C VAL A 88 -6.51 -1.76 1.84
N ILE A 89 -6.82 -1.56 3.11
CA ILE A 89 -5.96 -1.98 4.23
C ILE A 89 -5.72 -3.49 4.18
N PHE A 90 -6.77 -4.27 3.89
CA PHE A 90 -6.63 -5.71 3.73
C PHE A 90 -5.66 -6.05 2.59
N LEU A 91 -5.84 -5.49 1.40
CA LEU A 91 -4.95 -5.73 0.24
C LEU A 91 -3.49 -5.35 0.50
N LEU A 92 -3.25 -4.27 1.24
CA LEU A 92 -1.91 -3.87 1.66
C LEU A 92 -1.26 -4.86 2.64
N SER A 93 -2.07 -5.67 3.34
CA SER A 93 -1.61 -6.72 4.25
C SER A 93 -1.47 -8.11 3.60
N VAL A 94 -2.02 -8.32 2.40
CA VAL A 94 -1.96 -9.62 1.71
C VAL A 94 -0.56 -9.84 1.12
N PRO A 95 0.15 -10.93 1.49
CA PRO A 95 1.44 -11.25 0.88
C PRO A 95 1.35 -11.48 -0.64
N GLU A 96 2.31 -10.97 -1.39
CA GLU A 96 2.35 -11.02 -2.87
C GLU A 96 2.38 -12.42 -3.50
N ARG A 97 2.77 -13.43 -2.73
CA ARG A 97 2.76 -14.82 -3.18
C ARG A 97 1.33 -15.30 -3.49
N PHE A 98 0.31 -14.63 -2.96
CA PHE A 98 -1.09 -14.94 -3.25
C PHE A 98 -1.53 -14.25 -4.53
N ALA A 99 -2.42 -14.90 -5.28
CA ALA A 99 -3.04 -14.27 -6.43
C ALA A 99 -3.80 -13.01 -6.00
N SER A 100 -3.89 -12.01 -6.87
CA SER A 100 -4.72 -10.85 -6.59
C SER A 100 -6.20 -11.19 -6.74
N PRO A 101 -7.06 -10.68 -5.85
CA PRO A 101 -8.50 -10.89 -5.98
C PRO A 101 -9.07 -10.10 -7.14
N SER A 102 -10.24 -10.53 -7.60
CA SER A 102 -11.14 -9.70 -8.37
C SER A 102 -11.95 -8.79 -7.42
N PRO A 103 -11.82 -7.46 -7.51
CA PRO A 103 -12.61 -6.55 -6.70
C PRO A 103 -14.02 -6.36 -7.29
N GLY A 104 -15.01 -6.20 -6.42
CA GLY A 104 -16.41 -5.97 -6.77
C GLY A 104 -17.13 -5.07 -5.76
N VAL A 105 -18.39 -4.76 -6.05
CA VAL A 105 -19.29 -3.98 -5.18
C VAL A 105 -20.65 -4.64 -5.14
N CYS A 106 -21.16 -4.87 -3.94
CA CYS A 106 -22.52 -5.32 -3.70
C CYS A 106 -23.51 -4.15 -3.79
N ALA A 107 -24.78 -4.44 -4.12
CA ALA A 107 -25.82 -3.42 -4.21
C ALA A 107 -26.04 -2.63 -2.88
N ASN A 108 -25.58 -3.15 -1.74
CA ASN A 108 -25.62 -2.46 -0.46
C ASN A 108 -24.44 -1.48 -0.23
N GLY A 109 -23.55 -1.31 -1.21
CA GLY A 109 -22.39 -0.41 -1.13
C GLY A 109 -21.12 -1.04 -0.57
N GLN A 110 -21.14 -2.33 -0.22
CA GLN A 110 -19.97 -3.04 0.31
C GLN A 110 -19.01 -3.46 -0.80
N ILE A 111 -17.72 -3.30 -0.56
CA ILE A 111 -16.65 -3.85 -1.39
C ILE A 111 -16.52 -5.35 -1.14
N THR A 112 -16.37 -6.09 -2.23
CA THR A 112 -16.03 -7.51 -2.20
C THR A 112 -14.69 -7.77 -2.86
N LEU A 113 -13.97 -8.77 -2.36
CA LEU A 113 -12.73 -9.30 -2.94
C LEU A 113 -12.90 -10.81 -3.15
N GLU A 114 -12.70 -11.28 -4.38
CA GLU A 114 -12.92 -12.68 -4.73
C GLU A 114 -11.68 -13.34 -5.34
N TRP A 115 -11.30 -14.49 -4.80
CA TRP A 115 -10.30 -15.39 -5.37
C TRP A 115 -11.02 -16.61 -5.94
N ARG A 116 -11.14 -16.67 -7.26
CA ARG A 116 -11.67 -17.83 -7.98
C ARG A 116 -10.54 -18.61 -8.66
N ARG A 117 -10.53 -19.92 -8.45
CA ARG A 117 -9.65 -20.84 -9.19
C ARG A 117 -10.47 -21.64 -10.20
N GLN A 118 -9.81 -22.13 -11.25
CA GLN A 118 -10.45 -22.93 -12.30
C GLN A 118 -10.96 -24.29 -11.80
N ASP A 119 -10.42 -24.79 -10.69
CA ASP A 119 -10.79 -26.06 -10.06
C ASP A 119 -12.01 -25.95 -9.12
N GLY A 120 -12.70 -24.81 -9.11
CA GLY A 120 -13.91 -24.60 -8.31
C GLY A 120 -13.67 -24.01 -6.92
N ARG A 121 -12.41 -23.85 -6.49
CA ARG A 121 -12.11 -23.14 -5.24
C ARG A 121 -12.51 -21.67 -5.33
N LEU A 122 -13.16 -21.18 -4.29
CA LEU A 122 -13.58 -19.78 -4.17
C LEU A 122 -13.32 -19.28 -2.74
N LEU A 123 -12.71 -18.11 -2.61
CA LEU A 123 -12.81 -17.29 -1.40
C LEU A 123 -13.45 -15.97 -1.77
N SER A 124 -14.50 -15.58 -1.07
CA SER A 124 -15.13 -14.27 -1.19
C SER A 124 -15.09 -13.58 0.16
N LEU A 125 -14.60 -12.34 0.18
CA LEU A 125 -14.59 -11.45 1.34
C LEU A 125 -15.49 -10.27 1.03
N ALA A 126 -16.35 -9.87 1.97
CA ALA A 126 -17.19 -8.69 1.89
C ALA A 126 -16.95 -7.81 3.12
N PHE A 127 -16.52 -6.57 2.91
CA PHE A 127 -16.20 -5.64 3.98
C PHE A 127 -17.44 -4.81 4.30
N ASP A 128 -17.89 -4.83 5.54
CA ASP A 128 -19.04 -4.03 5.95
C ASP A 128 -18.64 -2.65 6.50
N GLU A 129 -19.64 -1.87 6.89
CA GLU A 129 -19.47 -0.51 7.41
C GLU A 129 -19.17 -0.46 8.91
N LYS A 130 -19.17 -1.62 9.58
CA LYS A 130 -18.99 -1.78 11.03
C LYS A 130 -17.61 -2.34 11.37
N ASP A 131 -16.65 -2.15 10.47
CA ASP A 131 -15.31 -2.74 10.55
C ASP A 131 -15.37 -4.27 10.74
N GLN A 132 -16.27 -4.94 10.04
CA GLN A 132 -16.31 -6.40 9.94
C GLN A 132 -16.11 -6.86 8.51
N VAL A 133 -15.64 -8.09 8.38
CA VAL A 133 -15.47 -8.80 7.13
C VAL A 133 -16.24 -10.10 7.22
N ASN A 134 -17.21 -10.23 6.31
CA ASN A 134 -17.90 -11.48 6.06
C ASN A 134 -17.08 -12.27 5.04
N TYR A 135 -16.91 -13.57 5.27
CA TYR A 135 -16.17 -14.42 4.36
C TYR A 135 -16.92 -15.71 4.09
N ILE A 136 -16.74 -16.21 2.87
CA ILE A 136 -17.20 -17.53 2.44
C ILE A 136 -16.05 -18.16 1.65
N ALA A 137 -15.69 -19.41 1.98
CA ALA A 137 -14.70 -20.20 1.28
C ALA A 137 -15.29 -21.54 0.85
N PHE A 138 -15.10 -21.90 -0.41
CA PHE A 138 -15.40 -23.22 -0.97
C PHE A 138 -14.08 -23.95 -1.20
N LEU A 139 -13.91 -25.08 -0.50
CA LEU A 139 -12.71 -25.91 -0.55
C LEU A 139 -12.90 -27.11 -1.49
N PRO A 140 -11.81 -27.73 -1.97
CA PRO A 140 -11.87 -28.82 -2.96
C PRO A 140 -12.63 -30.08 -2.52
N ASP A 141 -12.70 -30.33 -1.21
CA ASP A 141 -13.37 -31.48 -0.61
C ASP A 141 -14.89 -31.30 -0.48
N GLY A 142 -15.42 -30.16 -0.94
CA GLY A 142 -16.82 -29.79 -0.78
C GLY A 142 -17.12 -29.12 0.56
N GLU A 143 -16.12 -28.88 1.41
CA GLU A 143 -16.29 -28.11 2.63
C GLU A 143 -16.55 -26.64 2.29
N MET A 144 -17.62 -26.09 2.88
CA MET A 144 -17.93 -24.67 2.82
C MET A 144 -17.69 -24.06 4.20
N LEU A 145 -16.79 -23.09 4.27
CA LEU A 145 -16.51 -22.33 5.49
C LEU A 145 -17.09 -20.93 5.34
N GLY A 146 -17.75 -20.44 6.37
CA GLY A 146 -18.33 -19.10 6.36
C GLY A 146 -18.36 -18.47 7.74
N GLY A 147 -18.29 -17.15 7.79
CA GLY A 147 -18.44 -16.43 9.03
C GLY A 147 -18.17 -14.94 8.92
N THR A 148 -18.13 -14.30 10.08
CA THR A 148 -17.87 -12.87 10.22
C THR A 148 -16.71 -12.67 11.20
N ARG A 149 -15.85 -11.70 10.92
CA ARG A 149 -14.72 -11.32 11.75
C ARG A 149 -14.57 -9.81 11.80
N PRO A 150 -14.07 -9.23 12.90
CA PRO A 150 -13.66 -7.82 12.90
C PRO A 150 -12.45 -7.62 11.97
N VAL A 151 -12.38 -6.46 11.32
CA VAL A 151 -11.21 -5.99 10.58
C VAL A 151 -10.24 -5.41 11.60
N VAL A 152 -9.17 -6.15 11.91
CA VAL A 152 -8.11 -5.65 12.79
C VAL A 152 -7.02 -5.01 11.94
N LEU A 153 -6.64 -3.77 12.29
CA LEU A 153 -5.52 -3.08 11.65
C LEU A 153 -4.24 -3.91 11.87
N GLY A 154 -3.68 -4.40 10.78
CA GLY A 154 -2.30 -4.87 10.77
C GLY A 154 -2.08 -6.36 11.04
N TYR A 155 -3.03 -7.26 10.80
CA TYR A 155 -2.82 -8.63 10.27
C TYR A 155 -4.10 -9.47 10.47
N ASN A 156 -4.70 -9.98 9.38
CA ASN A 156 -5.85 -10.89 9.44
C ASN A 156 -5.41 -12.34 9.25
N GLU A 157 -4.53 -12.87 10.14
CA GLU A 157 -3.98 -14.23 10.01
C GLU A 157 -5.02 -15.30 9.66
N PRO A 158 -6.21 -15.36 10.29
CA PRO A 158 -7.20 -16.37 9.94
C PRO A 158 -7.69 -16.26 8.49
N LEU A 159 -7.78 -15.05 7.92
CA LEU A 159 -8.16 -14.85 6.53
C LEU A 159 -7.02 -15.18 5.56
N ILE A 160 -5.78 -14.92 5.97
CA ILE A 160 -4.59 -15.34 5.23
C ILE A 160 -4.49 -16.87 5.19
N ASP A 161 -4.90 -17.56 6.25
CA ASP A 161 -4.95 -19.03 6.25
C ASP A 161 -5.99 -19.58 5.28
N PHE A 162 -7.14 -18.92 5.11
CA PHE A 162 -8.06 -19.29 4.02
C PHE A 162 -7.45 -19.06 2.65
N LEU A 163 -6.71 -17.97 2.45
CA LEU A 163 -5.98 -17.71 1.20
C LEU A 163 -4.97 -18.82 0.88
N LYS A 164 -4.29 -19.39 1.89
CA LYS A 164 -3.40 -20.56 1.69
C LYS A 164 -4.16 -21.79 1.20
N LYS A 165 -5.40 -21.99 1.64
CA LYS A 165 -6.23 -23.13 1.22
C LYS A 165 -6.80 -22.97 -0.20
N VAL A 166 -7.12 -21.73 -0.60
CA VAL A 166 -7.68 -21.46 -1.93
C VAL A 166 -6.66 -21.16 -3.02
N SER A 167 -5.42 -20.83 -2.65
CA SER A 167 -4.30 -20.67 -3.59
C SER A 167 -3.77 -22.03 -4.01
#